data_AF-A0A2G6JSA8-F1
#
_entry.id   AF-A0A2G6JSA8-F1
#
_cell.length_a   1.000
_cell.length_b   1.000
_cell.length_c   1.000
_cell.angle_alpha   90.00
_cell.angle_beta   90.00
_cell.angle_gamma   90.00
#
_symmetry.space_group_name_H-M   'P 1'
#
loop_
_entity.id
_entity.type
_entity.pdbx_description
1 polymer ?
#
loop_
_entity_poly.entity_id
_entity_poly.type
_entity_poly.pdbx_seq_one_letter_code
_entity_poly.pdbx_strand_id
1 'polypeptide(L)'
;LALLERGNSNVLFGNLLTLPIADGMLYVQPVYVQSSGQTAFPLLQKVLVKFGQDVGFADTLDDALNQVFEGDSGADAGDSGTPSEDGESEDPAASAQARLKSALDRANTAMEDGQRALGQNDFAGYGRAQERLRAAVADALRAEAEIAAANGETPAGEGEAAAEKNP
;
A
#
# COMPACT_ATOMS: atom_id res chain seq x y z
N LEU A 1 40.84 10.27 -9.57
CA LEU A 1 39.53 10.75 -10.04
C LEU A 1 38.50 9.71 -9.67
N ALA A 2 37.42 10.15 -9.04
CA ALA A 2 36.49 9.34 -8.27
C ALA A 2 35.62 8.45 -9.16
N LEU A 3 35.40 7.26 -8.63
CA LEU A 3 34.56 6.19 -9.12
C LEU A 3 33.13 6.71 -9.37
N LEU A 4 32.79 6.82 -10.66
CA LEU A 4 31.47 6.83 -11.28
C LEU A 4 30.27 7.21 -10.40
N GLU A 5 29.72 8.38 -10.71
CA GLU A 5 28.34 8.82 -10.52
C GLU A 5 27.37 7.64 -10.50
N ARG A 6 27.09 7.16 -9.29
CA ARG A 6 26.25 6.00 -9.05
C ARG A 6 24.79 6.48 -9.02
N GLY A 7 24.19 6.64 -10.19
CA GLY A 7 22.74 6.82 -10.31
C GLY A 7 22.34 7.69 -11.49
N ASN A 8 22.20 7.07 -12.66
CA ASN A 8 21.84 7.69 -13.93
C ASN A 8 20.33 8.07 -13.98
N SER A 9 19.81 8.77 -12.97
CA SER A 9 18.38 9.11 -12.81
C SER A 9 18.17 10.61 -12.68
N ASN A 10 17.33 11.19 -13.54
CA ASN A 10 16.90 12.58 -13.47
C ASN A 10 15.61 12.68 -12.65
N VAL A 11 15.56 13.67 -11.75
CA VAL A 11 14.34 14.02 -11.00
C VAL A 11 13.58 15.08 -11.81
N LEU A 12 12.32 14.80 -12.15
CA LEU A 12 11.44 15.71 -12.86
C LEU A 12 10.31 16.15 -11.92
N PHE A 13 10.24 17.45 -11.64
CA PHE A 13 9.12 18.02 -10.91
C PHE A 13 7.92 18.19 -11.84
N GLY A 14 6.77 17.67 -11.43
CA GLY A 14 5.51 17.78 -12.12
C GLY A 14 4.87 19.17 -12.02
N ASN A 15 3.66 19.26 -12.55
CA ASN A 15 2.86 20.49 -12.47
C ASN A 15 2.45 20.79 -11.02
N LEU A 16 2.66 22.02 -10.58
CA LEU A 16 2.22 22.48 -9.27
C LEU A 16 0.72 22.79 -9.31
N LEU A 17 -0.05 22.05 -8.52
CA LEU A 17 -1.47 22.30 -8.33
C LEU A 17 -1.65 23.12 -7.05
N THR A 18 -2.38 24.22 -7.14
CA THR A 18 -2.67 25.10 -6.00
C THR A 18 -4.18 25.17 -5.81
N LEU A 19 -4.66 24.77 -4.65
CA LEU A 19 -6.08 24.63 -4.34
C LEU A 19 -6.42 25.45 -3.08
N PRO A 20 -7.46 26.29 -3.10
CA PRO A 20 -7.94 26.94 -1.89
C PRO A 20 -8.75 25.94 -1.05
N ILE A 21 -8.41 25.79 0.24
CA ILE A 21 -9.14 24.94 1.18
C ILE A 21 -9.34 25.69 2.51
N ALA A 22 -10.58 25.80 2.96
CA ALA A 22 -10.97 26.54 4.18
C ALA A 22 -10.28 27.93 4.25
N ASP A 23 -9.43 28.14 5.26
CA ASP A 23 -8.71 29.39 5.52
C ASP A 23 -7.28 29.44 4.93
N GLY A 24 -6.91 28.51 4.04
CA GLY A 24 -5.54 28.42 3.50
C GLY A 24 -5.44 27.92 2.06
N MET A 25 -4.19 27.85 1.59
CA MET A 25 -3.84 27.34 0.25
C MET A 25 -3.09 26.01 0.39
N LEU A 26 -3.57 24.99 -0.31
CA LEU A 26 -2.92 23.70 -0.46
C LEU A 26 -2.08 23.69 -1.74
N TYR A 27 -0.83 23.28 -1.61
CA TYR A 27 0.10 23.13 -2.72
C TYR A 27 0.45 21.66 -2.88
N VAL A 28 0.22 21.10 -4.07
CA VAL A 28 0.52 19.71 -4.40
C VAL A 28 1.50 19.66 -5.57
N GLN A 29 2.66 19.06 -5.37
CA GLN A 29 3.68 18.88 -6.39
C GLN A 29 4.05 17.40 -6.55
N PRO A 30 3.67 16.76 -7.67
CA PRO A 30 4.15 15.43 -8.02
C PRO A 30 5.63 15.46 -8.40
N VAL A 31 6.38 14.44 -8.03
CA VAL A 31 7.81 14.26 -8.37
C VAL A 31 7.98 12.94 -9.08
N TYR A 32 8.50 13.03 -10.29
CA TYR A 32 8.80 11.90 -11.15
C TYR A 32 10.29 11.61 -11.16
N VAL A 33 10.65 10.36 -11.35
CA VAL A 33 12.02 9.96 -11.64
C VAL A 33 12.07 9.34 -13.03
N GLN A 34 13.09 9.71 -13.80
CA GLN A 34 13.32 9.17 -15.13
C GLN A 34 14.75 8.65 -15.20
N SER A 35 14.93 7.40 -15.62
CA SER A 35 16.25 6.88 -15.96
C SER A 35 16.82 7.62 -17.18
N SER A 36 18.11 7.89 -17.20
CA SER A 36 18.84 8.57 -18.29
C SER A 36 18.90 7.81 -19.63
N GLY A 37 18.19 6.68 -19.76
CA GLY A 37 18.06 5.94 -21.01
C GLY A 37 17.18 6.66 -22.04
N GLN A 38 17.47 6.47 -23.33
CA GLN A 38 16.81 7.18 -24.44
C GLN A 38 15.29 6.89 -24.57
N THR A 39 14.78 5.87 -23.88
CA THR A 39 13.36 5.44 -23.87
C THR A 39 12.81 5.25 -22.45
N ALA A 40 13.34 5.97 -21.47
CA ALA A 40 12.83 5.88 -20.10
C ALA A 40 11.56 6.73 -19.95
N PHE A 41 10.49 6.12 -19.45
CA PHE A 41 9.26 6.82 -19.09
C PHE A 41 9.40 7.41 -17.68
N PRO A 42 8.93 8.65 -17.44
CA PRO A 42 8.90 9.21 -16.09
C PRO A 42 7.88 8.45 -15.24
N LEU A 43 8.33 7.90 -14.11
CA LEU A 43 7.46 7.25 -13.14
C LEU A 43 7.21 8.19 -11.98
N LEU A 44 5.96 8.21 -11.47
CA LEU A 44 5.61 9.03 -10.31
C LEU A 44 6.23 8.38 -9.08
N GLN A 45 7.17 9.08 -8.45
CA GLN A 45 7.85 8.54 -7.29
C GLN A 45 7.28 9.04 -5.98
N LYS A 46 6.93 10.32 -5.92
CA LYS A 46 6.52 10.96 -4.67
C LYS A 46 5.55 12.11 -4.92
N VAL A 47 4.75 12.41 -3.91
CA VAL A 47 3.87 13.58 -3.87
C VAL A 47 4.29 14.46 -2.69
N LEU A 48 4.59 15.72 -2.99
CA LEU A 48 4.80 16.75 -1.97
C LEU A 48 3.51 17.51 -1.77
N VAL A 49 3.09 17.63 -0.52
CA VAL A 49 1.95 18.44 -0.13
C VAL A 49 2.39 19.47 0.88
N LYS A 50 1.93 20.71 0.72
CA LYS A 50 2.18 21.78 1.67
C LYS A 50 0.89 22.54 1.99
N PHE A 51 0.65 22.76 3.27
CA PHE A 51 -0.41 23.62 3.77
C PHE A 51 0.14 24.51 4.88
N GLY A 52 0.08 25.84 4.71
CA GLY A 52 0.61 26.78 5.71
C GLY A 52 2.11 26.60 5.96
N GLN A 53 2.48 26.09 7.14
CA GLN A 53 3.86 25.78 7.55
C GLN A 53 4.19 24.29 7.48
N ASP A 54 3.18 23.43 7.28
CA ASP A 54 3.29 21.98 7.35
C ASP A 54 3.53 21.39 5.96
N VAL A 55 4.38 20.36 5.90
CA VAL A 55 4.82 19.71 4.67
C VAL A 55 4.74 18.20 4.85
N GLY A 56 4.01 17.55 3.96
CA GLY A 56 3.89 16.10 3.87
C GLY A 56 4.58 15.59 2.63
N PHE A 57 5.23 14.45 2.77
CA PHE A 57 5.97 13.80 1.71
C PHE A 57 5.73 12.30 1.76
N ALA A 58 5.03 11.80 0.74
CA ALA A 58 4.67 10.40 0.68
C ALA A 58 4.62 9.89 -0.76
N ASP A 59 4.38 8.58 -0.90
CA ASP A 59 4.18 7.93 -2.19
C ASP A 59 2.81 8.29 -2.79
N THR A 60 1.79 8.45 -1.94
CA THR A 60 0.42 8.79 -2.34
C THR A 60 0.04 10.19 -1.90
N LEU A 61 -0.99 10.75 -2.54
CA LEU A 61 -1.54 12.04 -2.13
C LEU A 61 -2.19 11.95 -0.75
N ASP A 62 -2.95 10.88 -0.50
CA ASP A 62 -3.62 10.64 0.79
C ASP A 62 -2.62 10.57 1.97
N ASP A 63 -1.52 9.84 1.82
CA ASP A 63 -0.49 9.73 2.86
C ASP A 63 0.20 11.08 3.12
N ALA A 64 0.46 11.85 2.06
CA ALA A 64 1.07 13.17 2.19
C ALA A 64 0.11 14.17 2.85
N LEU A 65 -1.20 14.07 2.57
CA LEU A 65 -2.23 14.87 3.24
C LEU A 65 -2.32 14.52 4.73
N ASN A 66 -2.34 13.23 5.08
CA ASN A 66 -2.41 12.78 6.47
C ASN A 66 -1.22 13.26 7.32
N GLN A 67 -0.03 13.36 6.73
CA GLN A 67 1.14 13.93 7.39
C GLN A 67 1.01 15.44 7.64
N VAL A 68 0.41 16.18 6.70
CA VAL A 68 0.21 17.64 6.82
C VAL A 68 -0.87 17.98 7.84
N PHE A 69 -1.92 17.16 7.94
CA PHE A 69 -3.08 17.42 8.80
C PHE A 69 -3.09 16.58 10.09
N GLU A 70 -1.93 16.08 10.52
CA GLU A 70 -1.71 15.35 11.79
C GLU A 70 -2.73 14.25 12.10
N GLY A 71 -3.25 13.57 11.07
CA GLY A 71 -4.13 12.41 11.21
C GLY A 71 -5.63 12.62 11.04
N ASP A 72 -6.12 13.83 10.69
CA ASP A 72 -7.52 14.00 10.26
C ASP A 72 -7.63 15.12 9.21
N SER A 73 -7.27 14.80 7.97
CA SER A 73 -7.47 15.70 6.83
C SER A 73 -8.96 15.91 6.50
N GLY A 74 -9.85 15.05 7.02
CA GLY A 74 -11.25 14.95 6.61
C GLY A 74 -11.46 14.69 5.10
N ALA A 75 -10.38 14.44 4.36
CA ALA A 75 -10.32 14.41 2.92
C ALA A 75 -9.92 13.00 2.47
N ASP A 76 -10.87 12.27 1.89
CA ASP A 76 -10.63 11.07 1.11
C ASP A 76 -10.16 11.53 -0.28
N ALA A 77 -8.86 11.43 -0.57
CA ALA A 77 -8.33 11.87 -1.87
C ALA A 77 -8.47 10.78 -2.95
N GLY A 78 -9.10 9.65 -2.59
CA GLY A 78 -9.42 8.55 -3.50
C GLY A 78 -8.20 7.74 -3.98
N ASP A 79 -7.01 7.99 -3.43
CA ASP A 79 -5.74 7.34 -3.75
C ASP A 79 -5.28 6.41 -2.59
N SER A 80 -6.11 6.28 -1.55
CA SER A 80 -5.94 5.46 -0.33
C SER A 80 -5.86 3.93 -0.55
N GLY A 81 -5.60 3.50 -1.79
CA GLY A 81 -5.40 2.10 -2.17
C GLY A 81 -4.46 1.88 -3.36
N THR A 82 -3.77 2.91 -3.85
CA THR A 82 -2.85 2.81 -4.98
C THR A 82 -1.44 3.22 -4.56
N PRO A 83 -0.62 2.27 -4.07
CA PRO A 83 0.82 2.46 -4.08
C PRO A 83 1.23 2.67 -5.54
N SER A 84 2.13 3.63 -5.78
CA SER A 84 2.83 3.78 -7.04
C SER A 84 3.24 2.41 -7.58
N GLU A 85 2.66 2.02 -8.72
CA GLU A 85 3.20 0.98 -9.57
C GLU A 85 4.53 1.52 -10.13
N ASP A 86 5.56 1.45 -9.31
CA ASP A 86 6.94 1.36 -9.78
C ASP A 86 7.00 0.08 -10.63
N GLY A 87 7.10 0.27 -11.94
CA GLY A 87 7.40 -0.81 -12.85
C GLY A 87 8.78 -1.39 -12.52
N GLU A 88 8.81 -2.52 -11.82
CA GLU A 88 9.94 -3.45 -11.86
C GLU A 88 9.48 -4.84 -11.40
N SER A 89 9.23 -5.71 -12.38
CA SER A 89 9.02 -7.16 -12.25
C SER A 89 7.82 -7.61 -11.41
N GLU A 90 6.90 -8.35 -12.05
CA GLU A 90 5.86 -9.13 -11.39
C GLU A 90 6.52 -10.20 -10.49
N ASP A 91 6.94 -9.83 -9.29
CA ASP A 91 7.20 -10.77 -8.22
C ASP A 91 5.85 -11.08 -7.57
N PRO A 92 5.25 -12.25 -7.84
CA PRO A 92 3.98 -12.63 -7.23
C PRO A 92 4.05 -12.56 -5.70
N ALA A 93 5.24 -12.75 -5.09
CA ALA A 93 5.43 -12.62 -3.65
C ALA A 93 5.20 -11.18 -3.17
N ALA A 94 5.68 -10.16 -3.88
CA ALA A 94 5.49 -8.76 -3.49
C ALA A 94 4.01 -8.35 -3.54
N SER A 95 3.30 -8.81 -4.57
CA SER A 95 1.85 -8.57 -4.70
C SER A 95 1.05 -9.28 -3.61
N ALA A 96 1.44 -10.50 -3.25
CA ALA A 96 0.80 -11.27 -2.20
C ALA A 96 1.11 -10.70 -0.80
N GLN A 97 2.32 -10.17 -0.58
CA GLN A 97 2.70 -9.46 0.64
C GLN A 97 1.82 -8.21 0.89
N ALA A 98 1.53 -7.45 -0.16
CA ALA A 98 0.62 -6.29 -0.07
C ALA A 98 -0.81 -6.71 0.30
N ARG A 99 -1.32 -7.80 -0.29
CA ARG A 99 -2.64 -8.37 0.04
C ARG A 99 -2.71 -8.87 1.47
N LEU A 100 -1.64 -9.51 1.96
CA LEU A 100 -1.52 -9.95 3.35
C LEU A 100 -1.61 -8.76 4.32
N LYS A 101 -0.84 -7.69 4.06
CA LYS A 101 -0.86 -6.47 4.90
C LYS A 101 -2.25 -5.84 4.93
N SER A 102 -2.90 -5.69 3.78
CA SER A 102 -4.27 -5.15 3.69
C SER A 102 -5.30 -6.02 4.42
N ALA A 103 -5.16 -7.34 4.35
CA ALA A 103 -6.03 -8.27 5.07
C ALA A 103 -5.86 -8.14 6.60
N LEU A 104 -4.64 -8.00 7.10
CA LEU A 104 -4.37 -7.79 8.52
C LEU A 104 -4.93 -6.46 9.04
N ASP A 105 -4.84 -5.40 8.25
CA ASP A 105 -5.41 -4.10 8.59
C ASP A 105 -6.95 -4.15 8.70
N ARG A 106 -7.61 -4.79 7.73
CA ARG A 106 -9.06 -5.03 7.76
C ARG A 106 -9.49 -5.87 8.96
N ALA A 107 -8.66 -6.85 9.36
CA ALA A 107 -8.91 -7.66 10.54
C ALA A 107 -8.85 -6.81 11.83
N ASN A 108 -7.85 -5.94 11.98
CA ASN A 108 -7.75 -5.03 13.13
C ASN A 108 -8.96 -4.09 13.22
N THR A 109 -9.31 -3.43 12.11
CA THR A 109 -10.46 -2.54 12.03
C THR A 109 -11.77 -3.26 12.40
N ALA A 110 -11.95 -4.50 11.91
CA ALA A 110 -13.12 -5.30 12.23
C ALA A 110 -13.21 -5.68 13.72
N MET A 111 -12.08 -5.91 14.39
CA MET A 111 -12.07 -6.16 15.84
C MET A 111 -12.47 -4.91 16.65
N GLU A 112 -12.01 -3.73 16.24
CA GLU A 112 -12.35 -2.46 16.89
C GLU A 112 -13.83 -2.10 16.67
N ASP A 113 -14.32 -2.27 15.44
CA ASP A 113 -15.74 -2.10 15.09
C ASP A 113 -16.64 -2.99 15.94
N GLY A 114 -16.25 -4.25 16.12
CA GLY A 114 -16.97 -5.21 16.94
C GLY A 114 -17.05 -4.76 18.40
N GLN A 115 -15.92 -4.33 18.99
CA GLN A 115 -15.88 -3.84 20.37
C GLN A 115 -16.73 -2.57 20.56
N ARG A 116 -16.66 -1.64 19.61
CA ARG A 116 -17.47 -0.43 19.59
C ARG A 116 -18.96 -0.72 19.45
N ALA A 117 -19.32 -1.72 18.63
CA ALA A 117 -20.71 -2.15 18.48
C ALA A 117 -21.25 -2.79 19.77
N LEU A 118 -20.45 -3.62 20.45
CA LEU A 118 -20.80 -4.18 21.77
C LEU A 118 -21.02 -3.08 22.81
N GLY A 119 -20.14 -2.06 22.86
CA GLY A 119 -20.29 -0.92 23.78
C GLY A 119 -21.58 -0.11 23.55
N GLN A 120 -22.07 -0.09 22.32
CA GLN A 120 -23.31 0.60 21.92
C GLN A 120 -24.55 -0.29 21.96
N ASN A 121 -24.44 -1.55 22.41
CA ASN A 121 -25.50 -2.57 22.33
C ASN A 121 -25.97 -2.85 20.89
N ASP A 122 -25.13 -2.58 19.89
CA ASP A 122 -25.40 -2.86 18.48
C ASP A 122 -24.94 -4.28 18.10
N PHE A 123 -25.81 -5.25 18.37
CA PHE A 123 -25.54 -6.66 18.03
C PHE A 123 -25.46 -6.92 16.51
N ALA A 124 -26.13 -6.10 15.69
CA ALA A 124 -26.10 -6.24 14.24
C ALA A 124 -24.77 -5.74 13.67
N GLY A 125 -24.27 -4.61 14.17
CA GLY A 125 -22.94 -4.08 13.88
C GLY A 125 -21.84 -5.07 14.29
N TYR A 126 -21.95 -5.68 15.46
CA TYR A 126 -21.03 -6.73 15.90
C TYR A 126 -21.04 -7.95 14.96
N GLY A 127 -22.22 -8.39 14.50
CA GLY A 127 -22.32 -9.49 13.53
C GLY A 127 -21.62 -9.18 12.20
N ARG A 128 -21.77 -7.96 11.70
CA ARG A 128 -21.07 -7.50 10.49
C ARG A 128 -19.56 -7.39 10.69
N ALA A 129 -19.14 -6.94 11.85
CA ALA A 129 -17.73 -6.87 12.23
C ALA A 129 -17.09 -8.27 12.29
N GLN A 130 -17.80 -9.25 12.87
CA GLN A 130 -17.39 -10.66 12.86
C GLN A 130 -17.24 -11.23 11.45
N GLU A 131 -18.18 -10.95 10.54
CA GLU A 131 -18.09 -11.41 9.16
C GLU A 131 -16.88 -10.80 8.44
N ARG A 132 -16.64 -9.49 8.63
CA ARG A 132 -15.47 -8.80 8.09
C ARG A 132 -14.16 -9.37 8.61
N LEU A 133 -14.09 -9.69 9.90
CA LEU A 133 -12.93 -10.33 10.50
C LEU A 133 -12.64 -11.69 9.85
N ARG A 134 -13.68 -12.53 9.67
CA ARG A 134 -13.53 -13.85 9.03
C ARG A 134 -13.06 -13.73 7.58
N ALA A 135 -13.63 -12.80 6.81
CA ALA A 135 -13.22 -12.55 5.43
C ALA A 135 -11.77 -12.06 5.35
N ALA A 136 -11.38 -11.13 6.23
CA ALA A 136 -10.03 -10.61 6.32
C ALA A 136 -9.01 -11.70 6.65
N VAL A 137 -9.30 -12.57 7.62
CA VAL A 137 -8.43 -13.71 7.96
C VAL A 137 -8.32 -14.70 6.80
N ALA A 138 -9.42 -15.00 6.10
CA ALA A 138 -9.38 -15.89 4.93
C ALA A 138 -8.52 -15.31 3.79
N ASP A 139 -8.60 -14.00 3.56
CA ASP A 139 -7.76 -13.32 2.57
C ASP A 139 -6.28 -13.34 2.98
N ALA A 140 -5.98 -13.15 4.26
CA ALA A 140 -4.61 -13.22 4.79
C ALA A 140 -3.99 -14.61 4.58
N LEU A 141 -4.74 -15.68 4.89
CA LEU A 141 -4.28 -17.06 4.70
C LEU A 141 -4.01 -17.39 3.22
N ARG A 142 -4.85 -16.89 2.30
CA ARG A 142 -4.64 -17.07 0.87
C ARG A 142 -3.38 -16.33 0.39
N ALA A 143 -3.20 -15.09 0.85
CA ALA A 143 -2.01 -14.32 0.53
C ALA A 143 -0.73 -14.96 1.09
N GLU A 144 -0.77 -15.50 2.30
CA GLU A 144 0.33 -16.26 2.90
C GLU A 144 0.69 -17.51 2.08
N ALA A 145 -0.31 -18.26 1.61
CA ALA A 145 -0.07 -19.42 0.74
C ALA A 145 0.57 -19.04 -0.60
N GLU A 146 0.16 -17.90 -1.18
CA GLU A 146 0.76 -17.35 -2.40
C GLU A 146 2.23 -16.92 -2.17
N ILE A 147 2.53 -16.31 -1.02
CA ILE A 147 3.90 -15.94 -0.63
C ILE A 147 4.77 -17.19 -0.44
N ALA A 148 4.28 -18.21 0.27
CA ALA A 148 4.99 -19.47 0.46
C ALA A 148 5.28 -20.17 -0.87
N ALA A 149 4.29 -20.21 -1.76
CA ALA A 149 4.44 -20.78 -3.10
C ALA A 149 5.47 -19.99 -3.95
N ALA A 150 5.48 -18.67 -3.85
CA ALA A 150 6.43 -17.82 -4.56
C ALA A 150 7.88 -17.94 -4.03
N ASN A 151 8.05 -18.20 -2.73
CA ASN A 151 9.37 -18.44 -2.12
C ASN A 151 9.91 -19.87 -2.34
N GLY A 152 9.17 -20.74 -3.03
CA GLY A 152 9.55 -22.14 -3.23
C GLY A 152 9.51 -22.98 -1.94
N GLU A 153 8.94 -22.44 -0.87
CA GLU A 153 8.66 -23.16 0.36
C GLU A 153 7.39 -23.98 0.13
N THR A 154 7.58 -25.22 -0.31
CA THR A 154 6.47 -26.18 -0.45
C THR A 154 5.76 -26.26 0.90
N PRO A 155 4.44 -26.01 0.98
CA PRO A 155 3.72 -26.23 2.23
C PRO A 155 3.89 -27.71 2.59
N ALA A 156 4.52 -27.94 3.75
CA ALA A 156 4.66 -29.28 4.31
C ALA A 156 3.26 -29.80 4.66
N GLY A 157 2.63 -30.51 3.72
CA GLY A 157 1.33 -31.13 3.87
C GLY A 157 1.02 -32.00 2.66
N GLU A 158 1.24 -33.30 2.83
CA GLU A 158 0.83 -34.40 1.95
C GLU A 158 1.65 -34.62 0.66
N GLY A 159 2.90 -35.04 0.87
CA GLY A 159 3.70 -35.78 -0.09
C GLY A 159 4.14 -37.13 0.45
N GLU A 160 3.23 -37.89 1.10
CA GLU A 160 3.45 -39.31 1.39
C GLU A 160 2.82 -40.15 0.28
N ALA A 161 3.55 -40.34 -0.82
CA ALA A 161 3.45 -41.53 -1.65
C ALA A 161 4.75 -41.69 -2.45
N ALA A 162 5.57 -42.58 -1.90
CA ALA A 162 6.83 -43.10 -2.39
C ALA A 162 7.04 -43.10 -3.91
N ALA A 163 8.24 -42.65 -4.28
CA ALA A 163 8.92 -43.06 -5.50
C ALA A 163 9.15 -44.58 -5.55
N GLU A 164 9.40 -45.06 -6.78
CA GLU A 164 10.00 -46.36 -7.13
C GLU A 164 9.06 -47.58 -6.97
N LYS A 165 8.79 -48.40 -8.00
CA LYS A 165 9.61 -48.80 -9.15
C LYS A 165 8.72 -49.61 -10.11
N ASN A 166 8.75 -49.29 -11.41
CA ASN A 166 8.30 -50.20 -12.49
C ASN A 166 9.56 -50.98 -12.95
N PRO A 167 9.52 -52.23 -13.48
CA PRO A 167 8.42 -52.99 -14.10
C PRO A 167 7.91 -54.21 -13.31
#